data_AF-A0A7Y1CLV1-F1
#
_entry.id   AF-A0A7Y1CLV1-F1
#
_cell.length_a   1.000
_cell.length_b   1.000
_cell.length_c   1.000
_cell.angle_alpha   90.00
_cell.angle_beta   90.00
_cell.angle_gamma   90.00
#
_symmetry.space_group_name_H-M   'P 1'
#
loop_
_entity.id
_entity.type
_entity.pdbx_description
1 polymer ?
#
loop_
_entity_poly.entity_id
_entity_poly.type
_entity_poly.pdbx_seq_one_letter_code
_entity_poly.pdbx_strand_id
1 'polypeptide(L)'
;MHDDSHSPDCSCCLDHANAHQGVLDTLGLMADHPEASEDDIVQLLQARGYSAIAAEKLNAFVPSALAWIVLKRLGVKHLPNHFIALDEKGEEVRVPVAGQHYFTAALTLAYDTFENGWSEVLPRKTYELVANRSAEMAAANQLLFAGESLQGTTLGASRLLRLSASELLA
;
A
#
# COMPACT_ATOMS: atom_id res chain seq x y z
N MET A 1 1.14 10.02 39.23
CA MET A 1 1.74 8.80 38.66
C MET A 1 0.62 7.79 38.57
N HIS A 2 -0.03 7.71 37.42
CA HIS A 2 -1.04 6.69 37.14
C HIS A 2 -0.39 5.71 36.17
N ASP A 3 -0.45 4.46 36.57
CA ASP A 3 0.28 3.31 36.05
C ASP A 3 -0.20 2.93 34.66
N ASP A 4 0.74 2.88 33.72
CA ASP A 4 0.59 2.29 32.40
C ASP A 4 0.40 0.78 32.56
N SER A 5 -0.84 0.31 32.43
CA SER A 5 -1.13 -1.12 32.27
C SER A 5 -1.87 -1.33 30.95
N HIS A 6 -1.12 -1.18 29.85
CA HIS A 6 -1.53 -1.77 28.57
C HIS A 6 -1.28 -3.28 28.65
N SER A 7 -2.36 -4.07 28.57
CA SER A 7 -2.28 -5.53 28.47
C SER A 7 -1.49 -5.97 27.23
N PRO A 8 -0.60 -6.97 27.35
CA PRO A 8 0.26 -7.42 26.24
C PRO A 8 -0.48 -8.18 25.13
N ASP A 9 -1.77 -8.53 25.32
CA ASP A 9 -2.56 -9.34 24.40
C ASP A 9 -3.67 -8.55 23.67
N CYS A 10 -3.37 -7.31 23.27
CA CYS A 10 -4.24 -6.61 22.34
C CYS A 10 -4.09 -7.23 20.94
N SER A 11 -5.09 -7.99 20.50
CA SER A 11 -5.17 -8.54 19.13
C SER A 11 -4.96 -7.47 18.05
N CYS A 12 -5.28 -6.21 18.32
CA CYS A 12 -5.02 -5.08 17.42
C CYS A 12 -3.54 -4.67 17.33
N CYS A 13 -2.76 -4.84 18.41
CA CYS A 13 -1.31 -4.56 18.41
C CYS A 13 -0.55 -5.67 17.66
N LEU A 14 -0.99 -6.92 17.80
CA LEU A 14 -0.47 -8.07 17.06
C LEU A 14 -0.77 -7.94 15.55
N ASP A 15 -1.99 -7.55 15.19
CA ASP A 15 -2.37 -7.34 13.79
C ASP A 15 -1.62 -6.16 13.15
N HIS A 16 -1.42 -5.07 13.90
CA HIS A 16 -0.64 -3.92 13.41
C HIS A 16 0.87 -4.20 13.28
N ALA A 17 1.47 -4.93 14.24
CA ALA A 17 2.87 -5.33 14.17
C ALA A 17 3.13 -6.31 13.01
N ASN A 18 2.22 -7.26 12.79
CA ASN A 18 2.25 -8.15 11.64
C ASN A 18 2.07 -7.39 10.32
N ALA A 19 1.22 -6.37 10.31
CA ALA A 19 1.03 -5.50 9.15
C ALA A 19 2.31 -4.72 8.81
N HIS A 20 2.94 -4.10 9.81
CA HIS A 20 4.19 -3.37 9.62
C HIS A 20 5.31 -4.25 9.11
N GLN A 21 5.53 -5.44 9.70
CA GLN A 21 6.56 -6.37 9.22
C GLN A 21 6.28 -6.83 7.78
N GLY A 22 5.01 -7.11 7.44
CA GLY A 22 4.62 -7.45 6.07
C GLY A 22 4.97 -6.35 5.05
N VAL A 23 4.77 -5.08 5.43
CA VAL A 23 5.17 -3.95 4.60
C VAL A 23 6.68 -3.92 4.39
N LEU A 24 7.48 -4.07 5.46
CA LEU A 24 8.94 -4.07 5.36
C LEU A 24 9.47 -5.21 4.49
N ASP A 25 8.92 -6.41 4.67
CA ASP A 25 9.29 -7.57 3.87
C ASP A 25 8.98 -7.34 2.38
N THR A 26 7.82 -6.76 2.10
CA THR A 26 7.39 -6.44 0.72
C THR A 26 8.27 -5.37 0.09
N LEU A 27 8.64 -4.32 0.83
CA LEU A 27 9.55 -3.29 0.37
C LEU A 27 10.91 -3.87 -0.02
N GLY A 28 11.50 -4.69 0.86
CA GLY A 28 12.78 -5.35 0.58
C GLY A 28 12.69 -6.27 -0.64
N LEU A 29 11.64 -7.10 -0.70
CA LEU A 29 11.45 -8.05 -1.79
C LEU A 29 11.25 -7.34 -3.13
N MET A 30 10.42 -6.30 -3.21
CA MET A 30 10.25 -5.52 -4.44
C MET A 30 11.52 -4.74 -4.84
N ALA A 31 12.33 -4.31 -3.87
CA ALA A 31 13.60 -3.64 -4.14
C ALA A 31 14.67 -4.61 -4.67
N ASP A 32 14.71 -5.82 -4.14
CA ASP A 32 15.63 -6.89 -4.56
C ASP A 32 15.23 -7.49 -5.92
N HIS A 33 13.94 -7.40 -6.27
CA HIS A 33 13.37 -7.95 -7.49
C HIS A 33 12.59 -6.90 -8.30
N PRO A 34 13.25 -5.84 -8.83
CA PRO A 34 12.56 -4.72 -9.47
C PRO A 34 11.78 -5.12 -10.72
N GLU A 35 12.26 -6.13 -11.46
CA GLU A 35 11.65 -6.64 -12.69
C GLU A 35 10.67 -7.79 -12.45
N ALA A 36 10.46 -8.22 -11.19
CA ALA A 36 9.52 -9.30 -10.89
C ALA A 36 8.08 -8.87 -11.19
N SER A 37 7.32 -9.80 -11.79
CA SER A 37 5.90 -9.62 -12.04
C SER A 37 5.10 -9.62 -10.73
N GLU A 38 3.83 -9.21 -10.78
CA GLU A 38 2.93 -9.31 -9.61
C GLU A 38 2.84 -10.75 -9.09
N ASP A 39 2.76 -11.73 -10.00
CA ASP A 39 2.71 -13.15 -9.65
C ASP A 39 3.99 -13.60 -8.93
N ASP A 40 5.15 -13.16 -9.39
CA ASP A 40 6.44 -13.49 -8.77
C ASP A 40 6.55 -12.90 -7.35
N ILE A 41 6.15 -11.64 -7.16
CA ILE A 41 6.13 -11.00 -5.83
C ILE A 41 5.21 -11.79 -4.89
N VAL A 42 4.01 -12.13 -5.35
CA VAL A 42 3.03 -12.89 -4.57
C VAL A 42 3.56 -14.28 -4.19
N GLN A 43 4.23 -14.98 -5.11
CA GLN A 43 4.86 -16.27 -4.83
C GLN A 43 6.01 -16.15 -3.82
N LEU A 44 6.85 -15.13 -3.96
CA LEU A 44 7.96 -14.89 -3.03
C LEU A 44 7.47 -14.53 -1.63
N LEU A 45 6.37 -13.78 -1.50
CA LEU A 45 5.72 -13.51 -0.21
C LEU A 45 5.14 -14.80 0.40
N GLN A 46 4.48 -15.63 -0.40
CA GLN A 46 3.99 -16.92 0.09
C GLN A 46 5.12 -17.85 0.56
N ALA A 47 6.25 -17.87 -0.15
CA ALA A 47 7.44 -18.61 0.27
C ALA A 47 8.03 -18.12 1.60
N ARG A 48 7.73 -16.88 2.01
CA ARG A 48 8.07 -16.31 3.33
C ARG A 48 7.02 -16.61 4.42
N GLY A 49 5.94 -17.30 4.08
CA GLY A 49 4.91 -17.74 5.04
C GLY A 49 3.64 -16.88 5.08
N TYR A 50 3.53 -15.86 4.21
CA TYR A 50 2.28 -15.12 4.08
C TYR A 50 1.21 -15.98 3.40
N SER A 51 -0.05 -15.83 3.79
CA SER A 51 -1.17 -16.45 3.07
C SER A 51 -1.31 -15.84 1.67
N ALA A 52 -1.97 -16.53 0.74
CA ALA A 52 -2.20 -16.00 -0.60
C ALA A 52 -2.91 -14.63 -0.57
N ILE A 53 -3.96 -14.49 0.25
CA ILE A 53 -4.68 -13.21 0.40
C ILE A 53 -3.79 -12.12 0.99
N ALA A 54 -2.98 -12.43 2.01
CA ALA A 54 -2.06 -11.46 2.60
C ALA A 54 -1.00 -11.00 1.59
N ALA A 55 -0.44 -11.93 0.81
CA ALA A 55 0.54 -11.65 -0.24
C ALA A 55 -0.04 -10.74 -1.34
N GLU A 56 -1.26 -11.01 -1.80
CA GLU A 56 -1.98 -10.17 -2.77
C GLU A 56 -2.27 -8.77 -2.21
N LYS A 57 -2.76 -8.68 -0.95
CA LYS A 57 -2.99 -7.40 -0.26
C LYS A 57 -1.69 -6.60 -0.16
N LEU A 58 -0.59 -7.22 0.27
CA LEU A 58 0.72 -6.57 0.37
C LEU A 58 1.22 -6.08 -0.98
N ASN A 59 1.16 -6.93 -2.01
CA ASN A 59 1.58 -6.60 -3.37
C ASN A 59 0.82 -5.40 -3.95
N ALA A 60 -0.49 -5.30 -3.69
CA ALA A 60 -1.30 -4.18 -4.17
C ALA A 60 -1.16 -2.91 -3.30
N PHE A 61 -1.17 -3.05 -1.98
CA PHE A 61 -1.30 -1.92 -1.06
C PHE A 61 0.01 -1.19 -0.81
N VAL A 62 1.14 -1.88 -0.78
CA VAL A 62 2.42 -1.24 -0.47
C VAL A 62 2.81 -0.22 -1.55
N PRO A 63 2.84 -0.56 -2.85
CA PRO A 63 3.07 0.42 -3.92
C PRO A 63 2.08 1.58 -3.90
N SER A 64 0.79 1.26 -3.74
CA SER A 64 -0.30 2.25 -3.79
C SER A 64 -0.17 3.26 -2.65
N ALA A 65 0.10 2.81 -1.42
CA ALA A 65 0.26 3.68 -0.26
C ALA A 65 1.44 4.66 -0.42
N LEU A 66 2.59 4.17 -0.90
CA LEU A 66 3.75 5.00 -1.19
C LEU A 66 3.44 6.02 -2.30
N ALA A 67 2.71 5.61 -3.34
CA ALA A 67 2.31 6.51 -4.41
C ALA A 67 1.38 7.62 -3.92
N TRP A 68 0.40 7.31 -3.07
CA TRP A 68 -0.56 8.30 -2.58
C TRP A 68 0.11 9.47 -1.84
N ILE A 69 1.16 9.21 -1.06
CA ILE A 69 1.92 10.29 -0.40
C ILE A 69 2.64 11.17 -1.43
N VAL A 70 3.25 10.57 -2.46
CA VAL A 70 3.88 11.34 -3.55
C VAL A 70 2.85 12.18 -4.29
N LEU A 71 1.71 11.60 -4.66
CA LEU A 71 0.63 12.31 -5.34
C LEU A 71 0.10 13.48 -4.50
N LYS A 72 -0.02 13.29 -3.19
CA LYS A 72 -0.42 14.36 -2.28
C LYS A 72 0.58 15.52 -2.29
N ARG A 73 1.88 15.22 -2.27
CA ARG A 73 2.97 16.21 -2.35
C ARG A 73 3.05 16.90 -3.72
N LEU A 74 2.66 16.21 -4.78
CA LEU A 74 2.55 16.76 -6.15
C LEU A 74 1.30 17.61 -6.39
N GLY A 75 0.46 17.79 -5.36
CA GLY A 75 -0.67 18.71 -5.41
C GLY A 75 -2.02 18.08 -5.71
N VAL A 76 -2.12 16.74 -5.76
CA VAL A 76 -3.43 16.05 -5.86
C VAL A 76 -4.29 16.44 -4.66
N LYS A 77 -5.45 17.03 -4.92
CA LYS A 77 -6.31 17.60 -3.89
C LYS A 77 -7.04 16.53 -3.11
N HIS A 78 -7.63 15.57 -3.83
CA HIS A 78 -8.46 14.52 -3.27
C HIS A 78 -7.89 13.15 -3.61
N LEU A 79 -7.59 12.37 -2.56
CA LEU A 79 -7.30 10.95 -2.64
C LEU A 79 -8.57 10.17 -2.30
N PRO A 80 -8.79 8.99 -2.89
CA PRO A 80 -9.95 8.18 -2.57
C PRO A 80 -9.85 7.66 -1.13
N ASN A 81 -10.99 7.34 -0.53
CA ASN A 81 -11.08 6.72 0.81
C ASN A 81 -11.43 5.23 0.75
N HIS A 82 -11.43 4.64 -0.44
CA HIS A 82 -11.79 3.25 -0.68
C HIS A 82 -11.06 2.73 -1.92
N PHE A 83 -10.91 1.41 -1.97
CA PHE A 83 -10.64 0.64 -3.20
C PHE A 83 -11.96 0.14 -3.78
N ILE A 84 -11.92 -0.29 -5.05
CA ILE A 84 -13.02 -1.00 -5.70
C ILE A 84 -12.61 -2.46 -5.88
N ALA A 85 -13.45 -3.39 -5.46
CA ALA A 85 -13.28 -4.83 -5.70
C ALA A 85 -14.60 -5.44 -6.18
N LEU A 86 -14.55 -6.63 -6.75
CA LEU A 86 -15.76 -7.34 -7.21
C LEU A 86 -16.22 -8.34 -6.16
N ASP A 87 -17.53 -8.43 -5.93
CA ASP A 87 -18.13 -9.52 -5.16
C ASP A 87 -18.32 -10.79 -6.03
N GLU A 88 -18.89 -11.84 -5.44
CA GLU A 88 -19.16 -13.11 -6.12
C GLU A 88 -20.14 -12.99 -7.30
N LYS A 89 -20.93 -11.91 -7.34
CA LYS A 89 -21.88 -11.60 -8.43
C LYS A 89 -21.26 -10.72 -9.51
N GLY A 90 -20.01 -10.30 -9.33
CA GLY A 90 -19.33 -9.35 -10.21
C GLY A 90 -19.74 -7.90 -10.00
N GLU A 91 -20.40 -7.57 -8.88
CA GLU A 91 -20.79 -6.20 -8.54
C GLU A 91 -19.63 -5.46 -7.86
N GLU A 92 -19.48 -4.18 -8.18
CA GLU A 92 -18.45 -3.33 -7.60
C GLU A 92 -18.77 -2.97 -6.15
N VAL A 93 -17.88 -3.36 -5.25
CA VAL A 93 -17.95 -3.06 -3.82
C VAL A 93 -16.86 -2.05 -3.46
N ARG A 94 -17.25 -1.02 -2.71
CA ARG A 94 -16.33 -0.01 -2.17
C ARG A 94 -15.76 -0.52 -0.87
N VAL A 95 -14.46 -0.83 -0.85
CA VAL A 95 -13.75 -1.33 0.33
C VAL A 95 -13.01 -0.18 1.02
N PRO A 96 -13.39 0.23 2.24
CA PRO A 96 -12.76 1.37 2.91
C PRO A 96 -11.27 1.14 3.18
N VAL A 97 -10.42 2.11 2.82
CA VAL A 97 -8.97 1.99 3.06
C VAL A 97 -8.60 1.98 4.54
N ALA A 98 -9.43 2.59 5.39
CA ALA A 98 -9.22 2.67 6.83
C ALA A 98 -9.25 1.29 7.52
N GLY A 99 -9.91 0.29 6.92
CA GLY A 99 -9.93 -1.08 7.42
C GLY A 99 -8.81 -1.97 6.87
N GLN A 100 -7.94 -1.44 6.00
CA GLN A 100 -6.90 -2.24 5.36
C GLN A 100 -5.56 -2.05 6.09
N HIS A 101 -5.27 -2.94 7.03
CA HIS A 101 -4.11 -2.81 7.93
C HIS A 101 -2.78 -2.66 7.20
N TYR A 102 -2.49 -3.51 6.21
CA TYR A 102 -1.27 -3.38 5.38
C TYR A 102 -1.17 -2.03 4.66
N PHE A 103 -2.29 -1.53 4.12
CA PHE A 103 -2.32 -0.22 3.45
C PHE A 103 -2.04 0.91 4.44
N THR A 104 -2.73 0.93 5.59
CA THR A 104 -2.55 1.97 6.60
C THR A 104 -1.14 1.96 7.21
N ALA A 105 -0.54 0.78 7.41
CA ALA A 105 0.84 0.64 7.85
C ALA A 105 1.83 1.20 6.81
N ALA A 106 1.66 0.85 5.53
CA ALA A 106 2.49 1.38 4.45
C ALA A 106 2.33 2.89 4.27
N LEU A 107 1.10 3.41 4.41
CA LEU A 107 0.82 4.83 4.31
C LEU A 107 1.48 5.62 5.45
N THR A 108 1.44 5.06 6.67
CA THR A 108 2.09 5.65 7.84
C THR A 108 3.60 5.70 7.65
N LEU A 109 4.22 4.58 7.24
CA LEU A 109 5.65 4.52 6.94
C LEU A 109 6.07 5.52 5.84
N ALA A 110 5.26 5.63 4.79
CA ALA A 110 5.51 6.57 3.70
C ALA A 110 5.40 8.03 4.16
N TYR A 111 4.40 8.35 5.00
CA TYR A 111 4.26 9.67 5.60
C TYR A 111 5.46 10.01 6.48
N ASP A 112 5.84 9.11 7.38
CA ASP A 112 6.98 9.28 8.30
C ASP A 112 8.30 9.47 7.56
N THR A 113 8.48 8.81 6.42
CA THR A 113 9.66 8.98 5.55
C THR A 113 9.75 10.38 4.97
N PHE A 114 8.63 11.00 4.62
CA PHE A 114 8.62 12.38 4.12
C PHE A 114 8.80 13.42 5.23
N GLU A 115 8.34 13.12 6.46
CA GLU A 115 8.49 14.03 7.59
C GLU A 115 9.89 13.96 8.22
N ASN A 116 10.46 12.76 8.35
CA ASN A 116 11.71 12.52 9.07
C ASN A 116 12.92 12.25 8.14
N GLY A 117 12.68 12.14 6.83
CA GLY A 117 13.69 11.82 5.84
C GLY A 117 13.90 10.32 5.63
N TRP A 118 14.85 9.99 4.75
CA TRP A 118 15.14 8.62 4.34
C TRP A 118 15.83 7.84 5.46
N SER A 119 15.45 6.57 5.62
CA SER A 119 16.05 5.65 6.59
C SER A 119 16.79 4.51 5.88
N GLU A 120 17.54 3.71 6.64
CA GLU A 120 18.12 2.45 6.13
C GLU A 120 17.03 1.46 5.69
N VAL A 121 15.87 1.49 6.37
CA VAL A 121 14.73 0.62 6.11
C VAL A 121 13.98 1.01 4.84
N LEU A 122 13.86 2.32 4.57
CA LEU A 122 13.24 2.84 3.35
C LEU A 122 14.12 3.93 2.71
N PRO A 123 15.21 3.53 2.03
CA PRO A 123 16.02 4.47 1.26
C PRO A 123 15.22 5.04 0.10
N ARG A 124 15.59 6.25 -0.35
CA ARG A 124 14.94 6.93 -1.48
C ARG A 124 14.78 6.05 -2.72
N LYS A 125 15.83 5.32 -3.08
CA LYS A 125 15.82 4.42 -4.25
C LYS A 125 14.75 3.33 -4.11
N THR A 126 14.63 2.71 -2.95
CA THR A 126 13.60 1.70 -2.66
C THR A 126 12.21 2.31 -2.74
N TYR A 127 12.03 3.49 -2.15
CA TYR A 127 10.76 4.21 -2.24
C TYR A 127 10.33 4.44 -3.69
N GLU A 128 11.23 5.03 -4.51
CA GLU A 128 10.95 5.33 -5.91
C GLU A 128 10.66 4.08 -6.73
N LEU A 129 11.44 3.00 -6.54
CA LEU A 129 11.21 1.73 -7.22
C LEU A 129 9.84 1.14 -6.88
N VAL A 130 9.49 1.08 -5.59
CA VAL A 130 8.25 0.47 -5.15
C VAL A 130 7.03 1.31 -5.52
N ALA A 131 7.08 2.63 -5.33
CA ALA A 131 5.97 3.52 -5.69
C ALA A 131 5.63 3.45 -7.19
N ASN A 132 6.65 3.30 -8.05
CA ASN A 132 6.48 3.18 -9.51
C ASN A 132 5.81 1.87 -9.96
N ARG A 133 5.66 0.89 -9.06
CA ARG A 133 4.89 -0.34 -9.34
C ARG A 133 3.38 -0.13 -9.24
N SER A 134 2.91 1.01 -8.72
CA SER A 134 1.48 1.29 -8.57
C SER A 134 0.83 1.82 -9.86
N ALA A 135 -0.45 1.50 -10.04
CA ALA A 135 -1.24 2.04 -11.15
C ALA A 135 -1.42 3.56 -11.04
N GLU A 136 -1.52 4.08 -9.81
CA GLU A 136 -1.67 5.50 -9.53
C GLU A 136 -0.44 6.29 -9.95
N MET A 137 0.76 5.78 -9.65
CA MET A 137 2.00 6.41 -10.10
C MET A 137 2.18 6.28 -11.61
N ALA A 138 1.80 5.15 -12.21
CA ALA A 138 1.82 5.00 -13.66
C ALA A 138 0.94 6.06 -14.36
N ALA A 139 -0.28 6.27 -13.88
CA ALA A 139 -1.17 7.31 -14.39
C ALA A 139 -0.63 8.73 -14.17
N ALA A 140 -0.05 9.00 -13.00
CA ALA A 140 0.57 10.28 -12.70
C ALA A 140 1.78 10.57 -13.60
N ASN A 141 2.66 9.57 -13.80
CA ASN A 141 3.81 9.68 -14.68
C ASN A 141 3.39 9.97 -16.12
N GLN A 142 2.30 9.37 -16.62
CA GLN A 142 1.78 9.68 -17.96
C GLN A 142 1.42 11.17 -18.11
N LEU A 143 0.72 11.74 -17.13
CA LEU A 143 0.36 13.17 -17.14
C LEU A 143 1.61 14.06 -17.05
N LEU A 144 2.53 13.74 -16.15
CA LEU A 144 3.77 14.50 -15.96
C LEU A 144 4.65 14.46 -17.23
N PHE A 145 4.74 13.32 -17.91
CA PHE A 145 5.46 13.21 -19.19
C PHE A 145 4.79 13.95 -20.33
N ALA A 146 3.48 14.14 -20.28
CA ALA A 146 2.75 15.01 -21.21
C ALA A 146 2.95 16.52 -20.91
N GLY A 147 3.68 16.86 -19.83
CA GLY A 147 3.89 18.23 -19.39
C GLY A 147 2.70 18.81 -18.61
N GLU A 148 1.74 17.98 -18.21
CA GLU A 148 0.60 18.38 -17.40
C GLU A 148 0.95 18.46 -15.91
N SER A 149 0.09 19.12 -15.14
CA SER A 149 0.22 19.24 -13.69
C SER A 149 -0.81 18.39 -12.96
N LEU A 150 -0.40 17.78 -11.84
CA LEU A 150 -1.29 17.09 -10.92
C LEU A 150 -1.94 18.05 -9.90
N GLN A 151 -1.60 19.34 -9.94
CA GLN A 151 -2.09 20.32 -8.97
C GLN A 151 -3.62 20.46 -9.07
N GLY A 152 -4.31 20.22 -7.96
CA GLY A 152 -5.76 20.37 -7.85
C GLY A 152 -6.57 19.20 -8.40
N THR A 153 -5.93 18.16 -8.97
CA THR A 153 -6.64 17.00 -9.53
C THR A 153 -7.20 16.10 -8.43
N THR A 154 -8.03 15.13 -8.85
CA THR A 154 -8.59 14.09 -7.98
C THR A 154 -8.18 12.72 -8.49
N LEU A 155 -7.69 11.88 -7.59
CA LEU A 155 -7.38 10.49 -7.88
C LEU A 155 -8.64 9.64 -7.74
N GLY A 156 -8.97 8.86 -8.77
CA GLY A 156 -10.04 7.86 -8.73
C GLY A 156 -9.67 6.67 -7.85
N ALA A 157 -10.66 5.96 -7.33
CA ALA A 157 -10.42 4.73 -6.57
C ALA A 157 -9.86 3.62 -7.47
N SER A 158 -8.74 3.02 -7.05
CA SER A 158 -8.12 1.91 -7.76
C SER A 158 -8.96 0.64 -7.66
N ARG A 159 -9.08 -0.08 -8.77
CA ARG A 159 -9.76 -1.37 -8.84
C ARG A 159 -8.79 -2.51 -8.58
N LEU A 160 -9.09 -3.34 -7.60
CA LEU A 160 -8.35 -4.54 -7.25
C LEU A 160 -8.98 -5.71 -8.02
N LEU A 161 -8.24 -6.25 -8.98
CA LEU A 161 -8.73 -7.33 -9.86
C LEU A 161 -8.37 -8.72 -9.35
N ARG A 162 -7.36 -8.82 -8.49
CA ARG A 162 -6.81 -10.07 -7.95
C ARG A 162 -7.39 -10.45 -6.58
N LEU A 163 -8.24 -9.59 -6.03
CA LEU A 163 -8.87 -9.73 -4.72
C LEU A 163 -10.36 -9.47 -4.85
N SER A 164 -11.17 -10.38 -4.34
CA SER A 164 -12.60 -10.19 -4.20
C SER A 164 -12.95 -9.29 -3.01
N ALA A 165 -14.15 -8.74 -3.03
CA ALA A 165 -14.66 -7.91 -1.94
C ALA A 165 -14.71 -8.68 -0.60
N SER A 166 -15.06 -9.96 -0.62
CA SER A 166 -15.12 -10.79 0.59
C SER A 166 -13.73 -11.01 1.19
N GLU A 167 -12.70 -11.25 0.38
CA GLU A 167 -11.31 -11.40 0.86
C GLU A 167 -10.74 -10.11 1.46
N LEU A 168 -11.23 -8.95 1.01
CA LEU A 168 -10.80 -7.65 1.53
C LEU A 168 -11.54 -7.22 2.80
N LEU A 169 -12.76 -7.73 3.00
CA LEU A 169 -13.62 -7.40 4.13
C LEU A 169 -13.61 -8.48 5.24
N ALA A 170 -12.94 -9.61 5.00
CA ALA A 170 -12.71 -10.69 5.96
C ALA A 170 -11.69 -10.33 7.04
#